data_AF-A0A3B0PLW6-F1
#
_entry.id   AF-A0A3B0PLW6-F1
#
_cell.length_a   1.000
_cell.length_b   1.000
_cell.length_c   1.000
_cell.angle_alpha   90.00
_cell.angle_beta   90.00
_cell.angle_gamma   90.00
#
_symmetry.space_group_name_H-M   'P 1'
#
loop_
_entity.id
_entity.type
_entity.pdbx_description
1 polymer ?
#
loop_
_entity_poly.entity_id
_entity_poly.type
_entity_poly.pdbx_seq_one_letter_code
_entity_poly.pdbx_strand_id
1 'polypeptide(L)' 'MSNNSSKGEALKYLFKDFNLDINKTISFGDAENDVSMFQVTKYSGSFANSKHKDVLNHASIIFDSNNEPW' A
#
# COMPACT_ATOMS: atom_id res chain seq x y z
N MET A 1 -2.96 19.74 -4.73
CA MET A 1 -1.89 18.73 -4.59
C MET A 1 -0.79 19.08 -5.56
N SER A 2 0.48 19.01 -5.16
CA SER A 2 1.56 19.03 -6.14
C SER A 2 1.47 17.76 -6.99
N ASN A 3 1.64 17.86 -8.30
CA ASN A 3 1.44 16.73 -9.23
C ASN A 3 2.40 15.55 -9.00
N ASN A 4 3.37 15.69 -8.11
CA ASN A 4 4.38 14.68 -7.77
C ASN A 4 4.28 14.13 -6.33
N SER A 5 3.20 14.38 -5.61
CA SER A 5 3.03 13.86 -4.24
C SER A 5 2.08 12.66 -4.22
N SER A 6 2.59 11.51 -3.78
CA SER A 6 1.81 10.28 -3.54
C SER A 6 2.36 9.53 -2.31
N LYS A 7 1.57 8.60 -1.76
CA LYS A 7 2.02 7.75 -0.65
C LYS A 7 3.24 6.90 -1.06
N GLY A 8 3.27 6.39 -2.30
CA GLY A 8 4.40 5.65 -2.87
C GLY A 8 5.68 6.49 -2.99
N GLU A 9 5.59 7.74 -3.43
CA GLU A 9 6.76 8.63 -3.51
C GLU A 9 7.30 8.98 -2.11
N ALA A 10 6.41 9.21 -1.14
CA ALA A 10 6.82 9.41 0.26
C ALA A 10 7.55 8.18 0.83
N LEU A 11 7.07 6.97 0.51
CA LEU A 11 7.72 5.71 0.88
C LEU A 11 9.14 5.59 0.32
N LYS A 12 9.35 5.91 -0.97
CA LYS A 12 10.69 5.90 -1.59
C LYS A 12 11.66 6.84 -0.87
N TYR A 13 11.19 8.04 -0.52
CA TYR A 13 12.00 9.02 0.21
C TYR A 13 12.38 8.52 1.60
N LEU A 14 11.39 8.04 2.38
CA LEU A 14 11.60 7.47 3.71
C LEU A 14 12.59 6.30 3.67
N PHE A 15 12.43 5.38 2.73
CA PHE A 15 13.27 4.20 2.64
C PHE A 15 14.72 4.54 2.31
N LYS A 16 14.93 5.54 1.46
CA LYS A 16 16.26 6.07 1.16
C LYS A 16 16.91 6.69 2.39
N ASP A 17 16.19 7.51 3.14
CA ASP A 17 16.73 8.24 4.30
C ASP A 17 17.09 7.31 5.46
N PHE A 18 16.31 6.25 5.66
CA PHE A 18 16.51 5.28 6.73
C PHE A 18 17.26 4.01 6.29
N ASN A 19 17.72 3.94 5.04
CA ASN A 19 18.41 2.78 4.46
C ASN A 19 17.62 1.46 4.65
N LEU A 20 16.31 1.51 4.38
CA LEU A 20 15.40 0.37 4.48
C LEU A 20 15.27 -0.36 3.14
N ASP A 21 15.00 -1.66 3.19
CA ASP A 21 14.83 -2.49 2.00
C ASP A 21 13.36 -2.59 1.59
N ILE A 22 13.00 -1.87 0.52
CA ILE A 22 11.64 -1.85 -0.04
C ILE A 22 11.21 -3.25 -0.52
N ASN A 23 12.18 -4.12 -0.86
CA ASN A 23 11.92 -5.48 -1.30
C ASN A 23 11.57 -6.44 -0.15
N LYS A 24 11.79 -6.02 1.10
CA LYS A 24 11.43 -6.77 2.31
C LYS A 24 10.24 -6.13 3.03
N THR A 25 9.44 -5.35 2.31
CA THR A 25 8.37 -4.52 2.89
C THR A 25 7.00 -4.93 2.37
N ILE A 26 6.02 -4.88 3.28
CA ILE A 26 4.61 -4.98 2.98
C ILE A 26 3.91 -3.66 3.28
N SER A 27 3.08 -3.19 2.34
CA SER A 27 2.17 -2.06 2.56
C SER A 27 0.73 -2.53 2.65
N PHE A 28 -0.08 -1.89 3.50
CA PHE A 28 -1.52 -2.14 3.61
C PHE A 28 -2.30 -0.90 3.17
N GLY A 29 -3.44 -1.11 2.50
CA GLY A 29 -4.29 -0.01 2.05
C GLY A 29 -5.68 -0.46 1.61
N ASP A 30 -6.62 0.47 1.55
CA ASP A 30 -8.04 0.21 1.32
C ASP A 30 -8.71 1.20 0.34
N ALA A 31 -7.94 2.18 -0.15
CA ALA A 31 -8.42 3.22 -1.06
C ALA A 31 -7.47 3.45 -2.25
N GLU A 32 -7.96 4.20 -3.24
CA GLU A 32 -7.23 4.47 -4.49
C GLU A 32 -5.86 5.13 -4.27
N ASN A 33 -5.72 5.98 -3.24
CA ASN A 33 -4.45 6.64 -2.96
C ASN A 33 -3.36 5.67 -2.43
N ASP A 34 -3.73 4.47 -1.99
CA ASP A 34 -2.81 3.42 -1.52
C ASP A 34 -2.16 2.62 -2.66
N VAL A 35 -2.78 2.62 -3.85
CA VAL A 35 -2.26 1.90 -5.03
C VAL A 35 -0.81 2.31 -5.34
N SER A 36 -0.49 3.59 -5.11
CA SER A 36 0.88 4.09 -5.27
C SER A 36 1.90 3.42 -4.34
N MET A 37 1.51 2.99 -3.14
CA MET A 37 2.39 2.22 -2.25
C MET A 37 2.56 0.78 -2.75
N PHE A 38 1.49 0.19 -3.28
CA PHE A 38 1.50 -1.19 -3.76
C PHE A 38 2.44 -1.39 -4.95
N GLN A 39 2.65 -0.33 -5.74
CA GLN A 39 3.58 -0.32 -6.87
C GLN A 39 5.05 -0.26 -6.45
N VAL A 40 5.35 0.09 -5.19
CA VAL A 40 6.73 0.29 -4.73
C VAL A 40 7.20 -0.80 -3.77
N THR A 41 6.31 -1.29 -2.89
CA THR A 41 6.65 -2.37 -1.95
C THR A 41 6.61 -3.73 -2.63
N LYS A 42 7.42 -4.69 -2.14
CA LYS A 42 7.40 -6.06 -2.69
C LYS A 42 6.07 -6.76 -2.46
N TYR A 43 5.49 -6.54 -1.29
CA TYR A 43 4.22 -7.12 -0.89
C TYR A 43 3.20 -6.01 -0.66
N SER A 44 1.95 -6.27 -1.02
CA SER A 44 0.84 -5.36 -0.81
C SER A 44 -0.39 -6.11 -0.31
N GLY A 45 -1.10 -5.50 0.64
CA GLY A 45 -2.27 -6.05 1.30
C GLY A 45 -3.46 -5.11 1.21
N SER A 46 -4.63 -5.65 0.92
CA SER A 46 -5.91 -4.94 1.11
C SER A 46 -6.94 -5.85 1.78
N PHE A 47 -8.02 -5.27 2.28
CA PHE A 47 -9.03 -5.98 3.05
C PHE A 47 -10.27 -6.24 2.20
N ALA A 48 -10.90 -7.41 2.34
CA ALA A 48 -12.06 -7.80 1.55
C ALA A 48 -13.24 -6.81 1.68
N ASN A 49 -13.33 -6.13 2.82
CA ASN A 49 -14.34 -5.12 3.11
C ASN A 49 -13.98 -3.69 2.62
N SER A 50 -12.87 -3.51 1.89
CA SER A 50 -12.53 -2.23 1.26
C SER A 50 -13.69 -1.73 0.39
N LYS A 51 -14.03 -0.44 0.55
CA LYS A 51 -15.11 0.23 -0.20
C LYS A 51 -14.69 0.49 -1.66
N HIS A 52 -13.42 0.80 -1.88
CA HIS A 52 -12.85 1.03 -3.21
C HIS A 52 -12.41 -0.31 -3.80
N LYS A 53 -13.29 -1.00 -4.54
CA LYS A 53 -13.00 -2.37 -5.03
C LYS A 53 -11.80 -2.45 -5.97
N ASP A 54 -11.49 -1.38 -6.71
CA ASP A 54 -10.35 -1.36 -7.61
C ASP A 54 -9.00 -1.53 -6.88
N VAL A 55 -8.91 -1.11 -5.61
CA VAL A 55 -7.70 -1.29 -4.80
C VAL A 55 -7.32 -2.76 -4.65
N LEU A 56 -8.31 -3.67 -4.65
CA LEU A 56 -8.12 -5.11 -4.48
C LEU A 56 -7.36 -5.71 -5.67
N ASN A 57 -7.55 -5.16 -6.88
CA ASN A 57 -6.86 -5.61 -8.09
C ASN A 57 -5.37 -5.27 -8.09
N HIS A 58 -4.94 -4.35 -7.21
CA HIS A 58 -3.55 -3.92 -7.08
C HIS A 58 -2.84 -4.56 -5.88
N ALA A 59 -3.58 -5.25 -5.01
CA ALA A 59 -3.02 -5.90 -3.83
C ALA A 59 -2.48 -7.30 -4.17
N SER A 60 -1.35 -7.67 -3.58
CA SER A 60 -0.76 -9.01 -3.71
C SER A 60 -1.50 -10.04 -2.85
N ILE A 61 -2.10 -9.59 -1.75
CA ILE A 61 -2.82 -10.40 -0.78
C ILE A 61 -4.13 -9.67 -0.43
N ILE A 62 -5.23 -10.40 -0.45
CA ILE A 62 -6.52 -9.92 0.07
C ILE A 62 -6.73 -10.60 1.42
N PHE A 63 -6.81 -9.79 2.47
CA PHE A 63 -7.10 -10.21 3.83
C PHE A 63 -8.62 -10.18 4.08
N ASP A 64 -9.05 -10.79 5.17
CA ASP A 64 -10.42 -10.67 5.66
C ASP A 64 -10.78 -9.23 6.04
N SER A 65 -11.99 -9.02 6.55
CA SER A 65 -12.45 -7.70 6.97
C SER A 65 -11.55 -7.10 8.05
N ASN A 66 -11.15 -5.84 7.91
CA ASN A 66 -10.39 -5.12 8.94
C ASN A 66 -11.21 -4.79 10.20
N ASN A 67 -12.49 -5.17 10.25
CA ASN A 67 -13.33 -5.10 11.45
C ASN A 67 -13.28 -6.39 12.27
N GLU A 68 -12.58 -7.42 11.80
CA GLU A 68 -12.39 -8.66 12.54
C GLU A 68 -11.03 -8.63 13.27
N PRO A 69 -10.95 -9.12 14.52
CA PRO A 69 -9.68 -9.29 15.21
C PRO A 69 -8.82 -10.35 14.52
N TRP A 70 -7.50 -10.12 14.52
CA TRP A 70 -6.49 -11.02 13.97
C TRP A 70 -6.28 -12.29 14.81
#